data_AF-A0A804KKT7-F1
#
_entry.id   AF-A0A804KKT7-F1
#
_cell.length_a   1.000
_cell.length_b   1.000
_cell.length_c   1.000
_cell.angle_alpha   90.00
_cell.angle_beta   90.00
_cell.angle_gamma   90.00
#
_symmetry.space_group_name_H-M   'P 1'
#
loop_
_entity.id
_entity.type
_entity.pdbx_description
1 polymer ?
#
loop_
_entity_poly.entity_id
_entity_poly.type
_entity_poly.pdbx_seq_one_letter_code
_entity_poly.pdbx_strand_id
1 'polypeptide(L)'
;MKSTTAEVDPGSYLLSRTVDGFGFTKQEQSNSTEALSRNRPVDDHPNDREQKRIRKWRKMIGVGGSDWKHYVRRKPHVVKRRIRKGIPDCLRGLVWQLISGSRDLLLMNPGVYEQLVIYETSASELEIIRDISRTFPSHVFYQQRHGLGQRSLYNVLKAYSVYDRDVGYVQGMGFLAGLLLLYMSEEDAFWLLVALLKGAIHAPMEGLYQGVKVVFQVGLALLRFCHDDLIKLPFEKLLHALKNFPAEAMNPDKLLPLAFSIKVSKRLEEFKRDYEKRKERPLPHSLPSLSSSGIPIHNLAGLE
;
A
#
# COMPACT_ATOMS: atom_id res chain seq x y z
N MET A 1 51.24 -33.85 -29.08
CA MET A 1 49.78 -33.99 -29.36
C MET A 1 49.12 -34.70 -28.19
N LYS A 2 47.87 -34.32 -27.88
CA LYS A 2 47.07 -34.58 -26.65
C LYS A 2 47.33 -33.50 -25.59
N SER A 3 46.74 -32.31 -25.69
CA SER A 3 45.33 -31.91 -25.55
C SER A 3 44.80 -32.13 -24.13
N THR A 4 45.03 -31.13 -23.29
CA THR A 4 44.49 -30.98 -21.94
C THR A 4 43.14 -30.29 -22.06
N THR A 5 42.06 -31.03 -21.87
CA THR A 5 40.71 -30.46 -21.73
C THR A 5 40.57 -29.90 -20.32
N ALA A 6 40.50 -28.57 -20.22
CA ALA A 6 40.14 -27.88 -18.99
C ALA A 6 38.67 -28.17 -18.67
N GLU A 7 38.42 -28.69 -17.47
CA GLU A 7 37.08 -28.80 -16.89
C GLU A 7 36.52 -27.39 -16.66
N VAL A 8 35.37 -27.12 -17.25
CA VAL A 8 34.60 -25.89 -17.04
C VAL A 8 33.75 -26.09 -15.80
N ASP A 9 34.06 -25.34 -14.74
CA ASP A 9 33.28 -25.25 -13.51
C ASP A 9 31.88 -24.65 -13.80
N PRO A 10 30.76 -25.34 -13.53
CA PRO A 10 29.40 -24.84 -13.81
C PRO A 10 28.94 -23.69 -12.90
N GLY A 11 29.82 -23.13 -12.05
CA GLY A 11 29.48 -22.16 -11.01
C GLY A 11 29.47 -20.67 -11.41
N SER A 12 29.71 -20.28 -12.66
CA SER A 12 30.04 -18.90 -13.01
C SER A 12 28.89 -17.98 -13.48
N TYR A 13 27.62 -18.39 -13.41
CA TYR A 13 26.49 -17.58 -13.90
C TYR A 13 25.57 -16.94 -12.84
N LEU A 14 25.99 -16.82 -11.59
CA LEU A 14 25.26 -15.98 -10.64
C LEU A 14 25.70 -14.52 -10.80
N LEU A 15 25.15 -13.87 -11.83
CA LEU A 15 24.98 -12.41 -11.85
C LEU A 15 24.32 -12.02 -10.53
N SER A 16 25.11 -11.47 -9.60
CA SER A 16 24.64 -10.91 -8.34
C SER A 16 23.69 -9.78 -8.67
N ARG A 17 22.40 -10.09 -8.76
CA ARG A 17 21.34 -9.11 -8.94
C ARG A 17 21.41 -8.17 -7.76
N THR A 18 21.80 -6.93 -8.03
CA THR A 18 21.83 -5.91 -6.98
C THR A 18 20.40 -5.63 -6.53
N VAL A 19 20.11 -5.88 -5.26
CA VAL A 19 18.83 -5.55 -4.62
C VAL A 19 18.92 -4.20 -3.92
N ASP A 20 17.79 -3.50 -3.79
CA ASP A 20 17.72 -2.31 -2.95
C ASP A 20 17.63 -2.65 -1.45
N GLY A 21 17.60 -1.62 -0.60
CA GLY A 21 17.51 -1.78 0.85
C GLY A 21 16.18 -2.38 1.35
N PHE A 22 15.23 -2.61 0.45
CA PHE A 22 13.95 -3.26 0.73
C PHE A 22 13.81 -4.63 0.04
N GLY A 23 14.85 -5.13 -0.64
CA GLY A 23 14.84 -6.45 -1.28
C GLY A 23 14.25 -6.49 -2.69
N PHE A 24 14.01 -5.34 -3.34
CA PHE A 24 13.60 -5.30 -4.75
C PHE A 24 14.80 -5.36 -5.68
N THR A 25 14.72 -6.19 -6.71
CA THR A 25 15.74 -6.30 -7.76
C THR A 25 15.79 -4.99 -8.56
N LYS A 26 16.98 -4.39 -8.69
CA LYS A 26 17.19 -3.23 -9.56
C LYS A 26 17.11 -3.67 -11.03
N GLN A 27 16.31 -3.01 -11.84
CA GLN A 27 16.37 -3.16 -13.29
C GLN A 27 17.62 -2.44 -13.80
N GLU A 28 18.48 -3.15 -14.53
CA GLU A 28 19.59 -2.54 -15.28
C GLU A 28 19.00 -1.65 -16.37
N GLN A 29 18.87 -0.36 -16.11
CA GLN A 29 18.66 0.61 -17.18
C GLN A 29 20.02 0.88 -17.82
N SER A 30 20.28 0.25 -18.97
CA SER A 30 21.32 0.68 -19.90
C SER A 30 20.99 2.08 -20.42
N ASN A 31 21.56 3.11 -19.81
CA ASN A 31 22.05 4.30 -20.50
C ASN A 31 22.89 5.17 -19.56
N SER A 32 24.02 5.57 -20.11
CA SER A 32 25.16 6.26 -19.52
C SER A 32 24.77 7.59 -18.88
N THR A 33 25.25 7.81 -17.66
CA THR A 33 25.89 9.08 -17.28
C THR A 33 26.78 8.80 -16.08
N GLU A 34 28.08 8.68 -16.34
CA GLU A 34 29.11 8.86 -15.32
C GLU A 34 28.97 10.28 -14.77
N ALA A 35 28.21 10.43 -13.69
CA ALA A 35 28.21 11.65 -12.91
C ALA A 35 29.46 11.65 -12.03
N LEU A 36 30.49 12.31 -12.57
CA LEU A 36 31.73 12.72 -11.89
C LEU A 36 31.53 12.95 -10.39
N SER A 37 32.28 12.18 -9.61
CA SER A 37 32.50 12.37 -8.19
C SER A 37 33.01 13.79 -7.93
N ARG A 38 32.10 14.69 -7.51
CA ARG A 38 32.47 15.94 -6.85
C ARG A 38 32.36 15.74 -5.34
N ASN A 39 33.52 15.74 -4.71
CA ASN A 39 33.74 15.84 -3.27
C ASN A 39 32.71 16.78 -2.63
N ARG A 40 31.74 16.20 -1.91
CA ARG A 40 30.98 16.92 -0.89
C ARG A 40 31.72 16.80 0.44
N PRO A 41 31.72 17.86 1.28
CA PRO A 41 32.28 17.78 2.61
C PRO A 41 31.57 16.67 3.39
N VAL A 42 32.35 15.88 4.14
CA VAL A 42 31.86 14.86 5.07
C VAL A 42 31.16 15.58 6.22
N ASP A 43 29.87 15.88 6.05
CA ASP A 43 29.05 16.54 7.08
C ASP A 43 27.88 15.62 7.48
N ASP A 44 27.95 15.15 8.73
CA ASP A 44 26.98 14.38 9.52
C ASP A 44 26.57 12.98 8.96
N HIS A 45 27.17 11.90 9.48
CA HIS A 45 26.90 10.52 9.08
C HIS A 45 25.39 10.16 9.17
N PRO A 46 24.73 9.77 8.07
CA PRO A 46 23.31 9.36 8.03
C PRO A 46 22.94 8.30 9.08
N ASN A 47 23.90 7.45 9.43
CA ASN A 47 23.76 6.38 10.42
C ASN A 47 23.51 6.91 11.83
N ASP A 48 24.09 8.06 12.20
CA ASP A 48 23.94 8.63 13.55
C ASP A 48 22.55 9.21 13.79
N ARG A 49 21.97 9.83 12.75
CA ARG A 49 20.60 10.33 12.79
C ARG A 49 19.61 9.19 12.98
N GLU A 50 19.83 8.07 12.29
CA GLU A 50 18.98 6.88 12.42
C GLU A 50 19.10 6.24 13.80
N GLN A 51 20.31 6.07 14.31
CA GLN A 51 20.51 5.55 15.66
C GLN A 51 19.86 6.43 16.73
N LYS A 52 19.98 7.77 16.61
CA LYS A 52 19.28 8.71 17.50
C LYS A 52 17.76 8.54 17.41
N ARG A 53 17.21 8.24 16.22
CA ARG A 53 15.78 7.96 16.00
C ARG A 53 15.37 6.65 16.70
N ILE A 54 16.11 5.57 16.50
CA ILE A 54 15.89 4.26 17.12
C ILE A 54 15.91 4.35 18.65
N ARG A 55 16.94 4.99 19.24
CA ARG A 55 17.06 5.13 20.71
C ARG A 55 15.85 5.85 21.30
N LYS A 56 15.39 6.91 20.65
CA LYS A 56 14.20 7.65 21.09
C LYS A 56 12.92 6.80 20.98
N TRP A 57 12.77 6.00 19.93
CA TRP A 57 11.63 5.10 19.76
C TRP A 57 11.64 3.96 20.79
N ARG A 58 12.79 3.32 21.03
CA ARG A 58 12.93 2.29 22.08
C ARG A 58 12.51 2.80 23.46
N LYS A 59 12.90 4.02 23.82
CA LYS A 59 12.47 4.67 25.08
C LYS A 59 10.95 4.91 25.14
N MET A 60 10.27 5.03 24.00
CA MET A 60 8.82 5.25 23.97
C MET A 60 8.01 3.97 24.07
N ILE A 61 8.49 2.91 23.41
CA ILE A 61 7.76 1.64 23.32
C ILE A 61 8.12 0.70 24.48
N GLY A 62 9.27 0.87 25.13
CA GLY A 62 9.75 -0.06 26.15
C GLY A 62 10.17 -1.40 25.56
N VAL A 63 10.56 -2.35 26.41
CA VAL A 63 10.90 -3.70 25.97
C VAL A 63 9.62 -4.39 25.48
N GLY A 64 9.60 -4.83 24.23
CA GLY A 64 8.47 -5.54 23.65
C GLY A 64 7.15 -4.76 23.57
N GLY A 65 7.15 -3.43 23.75
CA GLY A 65 5.92 -2.62 23.74
C GLY A 65 5.29 -2.35 25.11
N SER A 66 5.92 -2.79 26.20
CA SER A 66 5.40 -2.66 27.58
C SER A 66 5.06 -1.23 28.00
N ASP A 67 5.86 -0.25 27.60
CA ASP A 67 5.67 1.15 28.00
C ASP A 67 4.71 1.93 27.07
N TRP A 68 4.35 1.34 25.93
CA TRP A 68 3.64 2.03 24.85
C TRP A 68 2.33 2.70 25.32
N LYS A 69 1.44 1.91 25.95
CA LYS A 69 0.13 2.40 26.42
C LYS A 69 0.29 3.56 27.40
N HIS A 70 1.25 3.47 28.32
CA HIS A 70 1.55 4.53 29.28
C HIS A 70 2.13 5.78 28.60
N TYR A 71 3.10 5.61 27.70
CA TYR A 71 3.79 6.72 27.05
C TYR A 71 2.83 7.53 26.18
N VAL A 72 1.96 6.86 25.41
CA VAL A 72 0.99 7.55 24.56
C VAL A 72 0.03 8.35 25.38
N ARG A 73 -0.55 7.78 26.45
CA ARG A 73 -1.48 8.50 27.33
C ARG A 73 -0.86 9.78 27.89
N ARG A 74 0.43 9.74 28.24
CA ARG A 74 1.14 10.91 28.78
C ARG A 74 1.61 11.91 27.74
N LYS A 75 1.99 11.46 26.54
CA LYS A 75 2.68 12.28 25.53
C LYS A 75 2.11 12.07 24.11
N PRO A 76 0.79 12.20 23.88
CA PRO A 76 0.17 11.86 22.59
C PRO A 76 0.70 12.72 21.44
N HIS A 77 0.95 14.02 21.69
CA HIS A 77 1.51 14.93 20.69
C HIS A 77 2.94 14.56 20.26
N VAL A 78 3.74 13.97 21.15
CA VAL A 78 5.11 13.53 20.83
C VAL A 78 5.06 12.29 19.95
N VAL A 79 4.18 11.34 20.27
CA VAL A 79 3.97 10.13 19.47
C VAL A 79 3.51 10.49 18.06
N LYS A 80 2.46 11.31 17.94
CA LYS A 80 1.93 11.77 16.66
C LYS A 80 3.01 12.45 15.80
N ARG A 81 3.82 13.32 16.40
CA ARG A 81 4.92 14.01 15.70
C ARG A 81 5.97 13.04 15.20
N ARG A 82 6.28 11.98 15.95
CA ARG A 82 7.31 10.99 15.57
C ARG A 82 6.82 10.01 14.52
N ILE A 83 5.56 9.60 14.58
CA ILE A 83 4.94 8.81 13.49
C ILE A 83 5.05 9.58 12.18
N ARG A 84 4.69 10.87 12.18
CA ARG A 84 4.79 11.73 10.98
C ARG A 84 6.21 11.94 10.46
N LYS A 85 7.23 11.81 11.32
CA LYS A 85 8.64 11.86 10.95
C LYS A 85 9.19 10.51 10.46
N GLY A 86 8.38 9.45 10.52
CA GLY A 86 8.79 8.10 10.15
C GLY A 86 9.20 7.24 11.35
N ILE A 87 8.72 6.00 11.30
CA ILE A 87 9.11 4.92 12.20
C ILE A 87 10.38 4.26 11.61
N PRO A 88 11.44 4.06 12.41
CA PRO A 88 12.63 3.29 12.01
C PRO A 88 12.24 1.95 11.42
N ASP A 89 12.92 1.57 10.36
CA ASP A 89 12.62 0.37 9.58
C ASP A 89 12.54 -0.88 10.46
N CYS A 90 13.57 -1.13 11.26
CA CYS A 90 13.68 -2.25 12.19
C CYS A 90 12.65 -2.26 13.33
N LEU A 91 11.87 -1.20 13.52
CA LEU A 91 10.82 -1.11 14.53
C LEU A 91 9.41 -1.15 13.94
N ARG A 92 9.25 -1.16 12.61
CA ARG A 92 7.92 -1.12 11.96
C ARG A 92 7.04 -2.30 12.35
N GLY A 93 7.57 -3.52 12.33
CA GLY A 93 6.80 -4.72 12.69
C GLY A 93 6.10 -4.58 14.05
N LEU A 94 6.86 -4.22 15.08
CA LEU A 94 6.30 -4.02 16.43
C LEU A 94 5.44 -2.76 16.53
N VAL A 95 5.91 -1.61 16.03
CA VAL A 95 5.21 -0.33 16.21
C VAL A 95 3.89 -0.31 15.45
N TRP A 96 3.81 -0.92 14.27
CA TRP A 96 2.57 -1.03 13.51
C TRP A 96 1.50 -1.81 14.26
N GLN A 97 1.86 -2.91 14.93
CA GLN A 97 0.92 -3.65 15.77
C GLN A 97 0.46 -2.84 16.99
N LEU A 98 1.37 -2.07 17.60
CA LEU A 98 1.07 -1.23 18.75
C LEU A 98 0.16 -0.04 18.43
N ILE A 99 0.32 0.59 17.26
CA ILE A 99 -0.52 1.73 16.85
C ILE A 99 -1.90 1.28 16.33
N SER A 100 -1.97 0.11 15.68
CA SER A 100 -3.22 -0.40 15.10
C SER A 100 -4.08 -1.12 16.14
N GLY A 101 -3.46 -1.70 17.16
CA GLY A 101 -4.13 -2.55 18.15
C GLY A 101 -4.21 -4.01 17.73
N SER A 102 -3.57 -4.39 16.62
CA SER A 102 -3.62 -5.77 16.12
C SER A 102 -3.01 -6.77 17.09
N ARG A 103 -2.04 -6.35 17.91
CA ARG A 103 -1.49 -7.22 18.96
C ARG A 103 -2.51 -7.56 20.03
N ASP A 104 -3.36 -6.60 20.40
CA ASP A 104 -4.44 -6.87 21.35
C ASP A 104 -5.48 -7.81 20.69
N LEU A 105 -5.77 -7.65 19.38
CA LEU A 105 -6.65 -8.59 18.64
C LEU A 105 -6.10 -10.01 18.63
N LEU A 106 -4.81 -10.18 18.34
CA LEU A 106 -4.15 -11.50 18.34
C LEU A 106 -4.29 -12.17 19.71
N LEU A 107 -3.94 -11.46 20.78
CA LEU A 107 -3.99 -12.00 22.14
C LEU A 107 -5.42 -12.36 22.60
N MET A 108 -6.44 -11.66 22.09
CA MET A 108 -7.84 -11.94 22.40
C MET A 108 -8.41 -13.13 21.61
N ASN A 109 -7.76 -13.55 20.52
CA ASN A 109 -8.27 -14.55 19.59
C ASN A 109 -7.25 -15.67 19.30
N PRO A 110 -6.74 -16.37 20.34
CA PRO A 110 -5.73 -17.41 20.16
C PRO A 110 -6.26 -18.54 19.27
N GLY A 111 -5.45 -18.98 18.30
CA GLY A 111 -5.77 -20.11 17.42
C GLY A 111 -6.73 -19.80 16.27
N VAL A 112 -7.34 -18.61 16.22
CA VAL A 112 -8.30 -18.26 15.16
C VAL A 112 -7.64 -18.21 13.79
N TYR A 113 -6.44 -17.64 13.68
CA TYR A 113 -5.71 -17.61 12.40
C TYR A 113 -5.45 -19.03 11.87
N GLU A 114 -4.92 -19.90 12.74
CA GLU A 114 -4.67 -21.30 12.42
C GLU A 114 -5.95 -22.00 11.95
N GLN A 115 -7.06 -21.77 12.67
CA GLN A 115 -8.35 -22.37 12.31
C GLN A 115 -8.80 -21.96 10.90
N LEU A 116 -8.71 -20.66 10.57
CA LEU A 116 -9.10 -20.11 9.28
C LEU A 116 -8.22 -20.62 8.13
N VAL A 117 -6.91 -20.75 8.38
CA VAL A 117 -5.97 -21.22 7.35
C VAL A 117 -6.12 -22.72 7.09
N ILE A 118 -6.29 -23.53 8.14
CA ILE A 118 -6.25 -24.99 8.00
C ILE A 118 -7.63 -25.56 7.62
N TYR A 119 -8.69 -25.16 8.31
CA TYR A 119 -9.96 -25.89 8.27
C TYR A 119 -11.02 -25.24 7.38
N GLU A 120 -10.87 -23.96 7.05
CA GLU A 120 -11.86 -23.24 6.25
C GLU A 120 -11.50 -23.19 4.76
N THR A 121 -12.51 -23.00 3.92
CA THR A 121 -12.36 -22.81 2.47
C THR A 121 -12.76 -21.39 2.07
N SER A 122 -12.01 -20.80 1.14
CA SER A 122 -12.28 -19.45 0.63
C SER A 122 -12.98 -19.53 -0.72
N ALA A 123 -14.07 -18.77 -0.87
CA ALA A 123 -14.73 -18.59 -2.17
C ALA A 123 -13.87 -17.77 -3.16
N SER A 124 -12.85 -17.05 -2.67
CA SER A 124 -12.01 -16.16 -3.46
C SER A 124 -10.65 -16.76 -3.83
N GLU A 125 -10.47 -18.07 -3.67
CA GLU A 125 -9.18 -18.75 -3.86
C GLU A 125 -8.53 -18.45 -5.22
N LEU A 126 -9.29 -18.55 -6.32
CA LEU A 126 -8.76 -18.30 -7.67
C LEU A 126 -8.33 -16.84 -7.87
N GLU A 127 -9.06 -15.89 -7.27
CA GLU A 127 -8.73 -14.46 -7.34
C GLU A 127 -7.44 -14.16 -6.57
N ILE A 128 -7.29 -14.76 -5.38
CA ILE A 128 -6.09 -14.67 -4.55
C ILE A 128 -4.88 -15.21 -5.33
N ILE A 129 -4.98 -16.41 -5.91
CA ILE A 129 -3.88 -17.03 -6.67
C ILE A 129 -3.43 -16.14 -7.83
N ARG A 130 -4.39 -15.57 -8.57
CA ARG A 130 -4.08 -14.65 -9.68
C ARG A 130 -3.31 -13.42 -9.19
N ASP A 131 -3.72 -12.83 -8.07
CA ASP A 131 -3.13 -11.60 -7.54
C ASP A 131 -1.77 -11.82 -6.88
N ILE A 132 -1.52 -12.97 -6.28
CA ILE A 132 -0.21 -13.33 -5.72
C ILE A 132 0.88 -13.28 -6.79
N SER A 133 0.60 -13.81 -7.99
CA SER A 133 1.58 -13.88 -9.08
C SER A 133 2.12 -12.52 -9.54
N ARG A 134 1.36 -11.45 -9.29
CA ARG A 134 1.65 -10.06 -9.66
C ARG A 134 1.95 -9.15 -8.47
N THR A 135 1.99 -9.69 -7.26
CA THR A 135 2.29 -8.92 -6.04
C THR A 135 3.79 -8.96 -5.76
N PHE A 136 4.45 -7.80 -5.89
CA PHE A 136 5.90 -7.63 -5.70
C PHE A 136 6.78 -8.67 -6.45
N PRO A 137 6.57 -8.90 -7.76
CA PRO A 137 7.24 -9.99 -8.49
C PRO A 137 8.77 -9.84 -8.57
N SER A 138 9.30 -8.63 -8.42
CA SER A 138 10.74 -8.34 -8.42
C SER A 138 11.39 -8.41 -7.03
N HIS A 139 10.62 -8.67 -5.98
CA HIS A 139 11.11 -8.75 -4.61
C HIS A 139 11.63 -10.14 -4.28
N VAL A 140 12.81 -10.24 -3.65
CA VAL A 140 13.50 -11.51 -3.39
C VAL A 140 12.67 -12.55 -2.62
N PHE A 141 11.78 -12.09 -1.72
CA PHE A 141 10.89 -12.97 -0.95
C PHE A 141 9.70 -13.51 -1.76
N TYR A 142 9.26 -12.79 -2.80
CA TYR A 142 8.05 -13.11 -3.57
C TYR A 142 8.32 -13.60 -5.00
N GLN A 143 9.54 -13.41 -5.51
CA GLN A 143 9.92 -13.74 -6.89
C GLN A 143 9.82 -15.24 -7.21
N GLN A 144 10.00 -16.11 -6.21
CA GLN A 144 9.91 -17.56 -6.43
C GLN A 144 8.44 -17.98 -6.49
N ARG A 145 8.01 -18.46 -7.66
CA ARG A 145 6.68 -19.03 -7.87
C ARG A 145 6.46 -20.20 -6.91
N HIS A 146 5.35 -20.18 -6.18
CA HIS A 146 5.03 -21.16 -5.12
C HIS A 146 6.07 -21.23 -3.99
N GLY A 147 6.96 -20.24 -3.87
CA GLY A 147 7.93 -20.11 -2.80
C GLY A 147 7.30 -19.80 -1.44
N LEU A 148 8.13 -19.65 -0.40
CA LEU A 148 7.64 -19.34 0.94
C LEU A 148 6.81 -18.05 0.99
N GLY A 149 7.31 -16.94 0.42
CA GLY A 149 6.59 -15.66 0.47
C GLY A 149 5.22 -15.69 -0.23
N GLN A 150 5.12 -16.37 -1.39
CA GLN A 150 3.83 -16.51 -2.07
C GLN A 150 2.83 -17.38 -1.28
N ARG A 151 3.30 -18.44 -0.62
CA ARG A 151 2.47 -19.29 0.25
C ARG A 151 2.01 -18.53 1.50
N SER A 152 2.91 -17.79 2.14
CA SER A 152 2.55 -16.93 3.28
C SER A 152 1.53 -15.86 2.89
N LEU A 153 1.71 -15.23 1.73
CA LEU A 153 0.75 -14.27 1.20
C LEU A 153 -0.61 -14.92 0.93
N TYR A 154 -0.62 -16.12 0.34
CA TYR A 154 -1.84 -16.90 0.15
C TYR A 154 -2.56 -17.16 1.47
N ASN A 155 -1.86 -17.68 2.49
CA ASN A 155 -2.47 -18.04 3.77
C ASN A 155 -3.14 -16.83 4.43
N VAL A 156 -2.44 -15.69 4.48
CA VAL A 156 -2.96 -14.45 5.08
C VAL A 156 -4.22 -13.96 4.35
N LEU A 157 -4.19 -13.93 3.00
CA LEU A 157 -5.33 -13.47 2.20
C LEU A 157 -6.51 -14.42 2.26
N LYS A 158 -6.25 -15.74 2.23
CA LYS A 158 -7.26 -16.77 2.42
C LYS A 158 -7.93 -16.60 3.78
N ALA A 159 -7.15 -16.54 4.86
CA ALA A 159 -7.66 -16.38 6.21
C ALA A 159 -8.51 -15.11 6.34
N TYR A 160 -8.05 -13.98 5.79
CA TYR A 160 -8.82 -12.73 5.80
C TYR A 160 -10.16 -12.86 5.07
N SER A 161 -10.16 -13.44 3.86
CA SER A 161 -11.38 -13.60 3.06
C SER A 161 -12.46 -14.44 3.76
N VAL A 162 -12.04 -15.39 4.60
CA VAL A 162 -12.95 -16.23 5.39
C VAL A 162 -13.37 -15.52 6.68
N TYR A 163 -12.46 -14.78 7.31
CA TYR A 163 -12.74 -14.01 8.53
C TYR A 163 -13.80 -12.92 8.32
N ASP A 164 -13.78 -12.27 7.15
CA ASP A 164 -14.71 -11.20 6.79
C ASP A 164 -15.50 -11.55 5.53
N ARG A 165 -16.37 -12.57 5.60
CA ARG A 165 -17.08 -13.11 4.41
C ARG A 165 -17.93 -12.10 3.67
N ASP A 166 -18.40 -11.04 4.33
CA ASP A 166 -19.17 -9.97 3.70
C ASP A 166 -18.34 -9.16 2.70
N VAL A 167 -17.03 -9.04 2.97
CA VAL A 167 -16.07 -8.36 2.08
C VAL A 167 -15.32 -9.38 1.22
N GLY A 168 -14.98 -10.54 1.77
CA GLY A 168 -14.15 -11.54 1.14
C GLY A 168 -12.75 -11.03 0.82
N TYR A 169 -12.19 -11.51 -0.29
CA TYR A 169 -10.99 -10.93 -0.87
C TYR A 169 -11.37 -9.84 -1.87
N VAL A 170 -10.68 -8.69 -1.82
CA VAL A 170 -10.82 -7.63 -2.82
C VAL A 170 -9.47 -7.36 -3.49
N GLN A 171 -9.50 -7.15 -4.80
CA GLN A 171 -8.33 -6.81 -5.59
C GLN A 171 -7.54 -5.65 -4.97
N GLY A 172 -6.25 -5.87 -4.75
CA GLY A 172 -5.34 -4.89 -4.15
C GLY A 172 -4.97 -5.21 -2.70
N MET A 173 -5.75 -6.03 -1.99
CA MET A 173 -5.40 -6.49 -0.64
C MET A 173 -4.05 -7.23 -0.62
N GLY A 174 -3.69 -7.93 -1.70
CA GLY A 174 -2.41 -8.60 -1.83
C GLY A 174 -1.20 -7.68 -1.61
N PHE A 175 -1.23 -6.43 -2.07
CA PHE A 175 -0.13 -5.49 -1.85
C PHE A 175 -0.04 -5.04 -0.39
N LEU A 176 -1.16 -4.94 0.33
CA LEU A 176 -1.16 -4.64 1.75
C LEU A 176 -0.57 -5.81 2.53
N ALA A 177 -1.14 -7.01 2.38
CA ALA A 177 -0.66 -8.21 3.07
C ALA A 177 0.81 -8.51 2.75
N GLY A 178 1.20 -8.37 1.48
CA GLY A 178 2.57 -8.56 1.03
C GLY A 178 3.55 -7.57 1.67
N LEU A 179 3.15 -6.32 1.89
CA LEU A 179 3.98 -5.36 2.61
C LEU A 179 4.11 -5.73 4.09
N LEU A 180 3.03 -6.17 4.74
CA LEU A 180 3.04 -6.52 6.16
C LEU A 180 3.97 -7.71 6.43
N LEU A 181 3.90 -8.74 5.58
CA LEU A 181 4.73 -9.94 5.65
C LEU A 181 6.24 -9.69 5.51
N LEU A 182 6.67 -8.51 5.02
CA LEU A 182 8.08 -8.13 5.03
C LEU A 182 8.59 -7.75 6.43
N TYR A 183 7.70 -7.48 7.38
CA TYR A 183 8.04 -6.95 8.70
C TYR A 183 7.58 -7.82 9.88
N MET A 184 6.78 -8.84 9.65
CA MET A 184 6.22 -9.68 10.71
C MET A 184 5.81 -11.08 10.21
N SER A 185 5.45 -11.96 11.14
CA SER A 185 4.96 -13.31 10.84
C SER A 185 3.60 -13.28 10.13
N GLU A 186 3.16 -14.44 9.62
CA GLU A 186 1.85 -14.55 8.96
C GLU A 186 0.69 -14.15 9.88
N GLU A 187 0.66 -14.65 11.11
CA GLU A 187 -0.42 -14.36 12.05
C GLU A 187 -0.44 -12.89 12.47
N ASP A 188 0.73 -12.29 12.73
CA ASP A 188 0.85 -10.86 13.03
C ASP A 188 0.34 -10.02 11.84
N ALA A 189 0.70 -10.40 10.61
CA ALA A 189 0.29 -9.72 9.39
C ALA A 189 -1.22 -9.85 9.16
N PHE A 190 -1.79 -11.02 9.43
CA PHE A 190 -3.24 -11.26 9.39
C PHE A 190 -3.98 -10.34 10.36
N TRP A 191 -3.60 -10.31 11.63
CA TRP A 191 -4.29 -9.46 12.61
C TRP A 191 -4.11 -7.97 12.33
N LEU A 192 -2.96 -7.57 11.78
CA LEU A 192 -2.74 -6.20 11.36
C LEU A 192 -3.59 -5.84 10.14
N LEU A 193 -3.78 -6.76 9.19
CA LEU A 193 -4.69 -6.58 8.06
C LEU A 193 -6.15 -6.44 8.56
N VAL A 194 -6.58 -7.29 9.50
CA VAL A 194 -7.88 -7.18 10.17
C VAL A 194 -8.06 -5.81 10.83
N ALA A 195 -7.08 -5.36 11.61
CA ALA A 195 -7.13 -4.06 12.28
C ALA A 195 -7.21 -2.89 11.28
N LEU A 196 -6.57 -2.99 10.11
CA LEU A 196 -6.58 -1.94 9.08
C LEU A 196 -7.91 -1.87 8.31
N LEU A 197 -8.51 -3.03 8.01
CA LEU A 197 -9.68 -3.11 7.13
C LEU A 197 -11.00 -3.14 7.88
N LYS A 198 -11.08 -3.87 8.99
CA LYS A 198 -12.28 -4.01 9.82
C LYS A 198 -12.25 -3.14 11.07
N GLY A 199 -11.07 -2.62 11.42
CA GLY A 199 -10.84 -1.86 12.65
C GLY A 199 -10.44 -2.74 13.83
N ALA A 200 -9.86 -2.13 14.86
CA ALA A 200 -9.59 -2.79 16.13
C ALA A 200 -10.76 -2.56 17.10
N ILE A 201 -11.11 -3.59 17.90
CA ILE A 201 -12.21 -3.57 18.89
C ILE A 201 -12.07 -2.38 19.85
N HIS A 202 -10.83 -2.01 20.16
CA HIS A 202 -10.49 -0.76 20.83
C HIS A 202 -9.53 -0.07 19.87
N ALA A 203 -9.98 0.94 19.11
CA ALA A 203 -9.06 1.76 18.32
C ALA A 203 -8.04 2.33 19.32
N PRO A 204 -6.78 1.86 19.38
CA PRO A 204 -5.98 2.13 20.57
C PRO A 204 -5.71 3.63 20.73
N MET A 205 -5.89 4.39 19.65
CA MET A 205 -5.62 5.82 19.58
C MET A 205 -6.41 6.48 18.44
N GLU A 206 -7.70 6.66 18.65
CA GLU A 206 -8.51 7.54 17.81
C GLU A 206 -7.78 8.89 17.63
N GLY A 207 -7.38 9.21 16.40
CA GLY A 207 -6.65 10.44 16.07
C GLY A 207 -5.12 10.35 15.91
N LEU A 208 -4.48 9.19 16.17
CA LEU A 208 -3.11 8.91 15.72
C LEU A 208 -3.07 8.25 14.35
N TYR A 209 -3.94 7.26 14.10
CA TYR A 209 -4.21 6.75 12.76
C TYR A 209 -5.24 7.68 12.11
N GLN A 210 -4.82 8.44 11.09
CA GLN A 210 -5.71 9.34 10.35
C GLN A 210 -6.58 8.60 9.32
N GLY A 211 -6.44 7.27 9.22
CA GLY A 211 -7.22 6.42 8.33
C GLY A 211 -7.11 6.85 6.86
N VAL A 212 -8.22 6.71 6.14
CA VAL A 212 -8.34 7.08 4.73
C VAL A 212 -8.01 8.55 4.44
N LYS A 213 -8.07 9.43 5.44
CA LYS A 213 -7.74 10.87 5.27
C LYS A 213 -6.30 11.06 4.78
N VAL A 214 -5.37 10.19 5.19
CA VAL A 214 -3.97 10.25 4.73
C VAL A 214 -3.87 9.94 3.24
N VAL A 215 -4.67 9.00 2.73
CA VAL A 215 -4.68 8.65 1.30
C VAL A 215 -5.06 9.88 0.47
N PHE A 216 -6.11 10.60 0.87
CA PHE A 216 -6.49 11.86 0.21
C PHE A 216 -5.41 12.95 0.35
N GLN A 217 -4.80 13.10 1.53
CA GLN A 217 -3.73 14.07 1.74
C GLN A 217 -2.52 13.80 0.84
N VAL A 218 -2.09 12.54 0.73
CA VAL A 218 -0.97 12.13 -0.12
C VAL A 218 -1.32 12.31 -1.59
N GLY A 219 -2.51 11.87 -2.03
CA GLY A 219 -2.98 12.06 -3.40
C GLY A 219 -3.03 13.54 -3.80
N LEU A 220 -3.59 14.41 -2.94
CA LEU A 220 -3.60 15.85 -3.19
C LEU A 220 -2.21 16.47 -3.17
N ALA A 221 -1.30 15.99 -2.32
CA ALA A 221 0.08 16.46 -2.30
C ALA A 221 0.83 16.12 -3.58
N LEU A 222 0.67 14.90 -4.11
CA LEU A 222 1.23 14.48 -5.40
C LEU A 222 0.69 15.34 -6.54
N LEU A 223 -0.63 15.52 -6.61
CA LEU A 223 -1.27 16.36 -7.62
C LEU A 223 -0.81 17.82 -7.53
N ARG A 224 -0.69 18.37 -6.32
CA ARG A 224 -0.22 19.73 -6.10
C ARG A 224 1.25 19.90 -6.49
N PHE A 225 2.08 18.90 -6.21
CA PHE A 225 3.49 18.92 -6.59
C PHE A 225 3.67 18.94 -8.11
N CYS A 226 2.88 18.14 -8.83
CA CYS A 226 2.96 18.01 -10.29
C CYS A 226 1.98 18.93 -11.05
N HIS A 227 1.36 19.91 -10.38
CA HIS A 227 0.28 20.71 -10.94
C HIS A 227 0.66 21.39 -12.27
N ASP A 228 1.79 22.10 -12.28
CA ASP A 228 2.22 22.90 -13.42
C ASP A 228 2.62 22.04 -14.62
N ASP A 229 3.08 20.81 -14.38
CA ASP A 229 3.40 19.84 -15.41
C ASP A 229 2.12 19.20 -15.95
N LEU A 230 1.19 18.81 -15.07
CA LEU A 230 -0.06 18.15 -15.45
C LEU A 230 -0.95 19.03 -16.32
N ILE A 231 -1.05 20.34 -16.02
CA ILE A 231 -1.91 21.25 -16.80
C ILE A 231 -1.39 21.48 -18.23
N LYS A 232 -0.08 21.34 -18.45
CA LYS A 232 0.54 21.51 -19.78
C LYS A 232 0.45 20.26 -20.64
N LEU A 233 0.07 19.12 -20.06
CA LEU A 233 0.01 17.86 -20.79
C LEU A 233 -1.30 17.72 -21.56
N PRO A 234 -1.25 17.17 -22.79
CA PRO A 234 -2.45 16.78 -23.51
C PRO A 234 -3.12 15.59 -22.79
N PHE A 235 -4.43 15.44 -22.97
CA PHE A 235 -5.26 14.49 -22.20
C PHE A 235 -4.74 13.05 -22.26
N GLU A 236 -4.24 12.63 -23.43
CA GLU A 236 -3.74 11.28 -23.69
C GLU A 236 -2.50 10.95 -22.84
N LYS A 237 -1.73 11.97 -22.44
CA LYS A 237 -0.52 11.81 -21.61
C LYS A 237 -0.81 11.88 -20.11
N LEU A 238 -1.98 12.38 -19.69
CA LEU A 238 -2.31 12.57 -18.28
C LEU A 238 -2.32 11.24 -17.51
N LEU A 239 -2.91 10.18 -18.08
CA LEU A 239 -2.98 8.89 -17.39
C LEU A 239 -1.58 8.29 -17.16
N HIS A 240 -0.68 8.44 -18.13
CA HIS A 240 0.70 7.99 -17.98
C HIS A 240 1.43 8.79 -16.89
N ALA A 241 1.27 10.11 -16.88
CA ALA A 241 1.88 10.97 -15.86
C ALA A 241 1.34 10.66 -14.43
N LEU A 242 0.04 10.41 -14.29
CA LEU A 242 -0.58 10.05 -13.01
C LEU A 242 -0.19 8.65 -12.51
N LYS A 243 0.21 7.74 -13.42
CA LYS A 243 0.75 6.43 -13.05
C LYS A 243 2.24 6.50 -12.67
N ASN A 244 2.97 7.47 -13.21
CA ASN A 244 4.43 7.56 -13.12
C ASN A 244 4.86 8.94 -12.62
N PHE A 245 4.63 9.20 -11.33
CA PHE A 245 5.11 10.44 -10.70
C PHE A 245 6.65 10.50 -10.69
N PRO A 246 7.24 11.71 -10.83
CA PRO A 246 8.68 11.87 -10.79
C PRO A 246 9.24 11.45 -9.43
N ALA A 247 10.47 10.91 -9.41
CA ALA A 247 11.12 10.42 -8.20
C ALA A 247 11.20 11.47 -7.08
N GLU A 248 11.31 12.74 -7.45
CA GLU A 248 11.35 13.84 -6.49
C GLU A 248 10.00 14.08 -5.79
N ALA A 249 8.88 13.92 -6.50
CA ALA A 249 7.53 13.97 -5.92
C ALA A 249 7.27 12.77 -4.99
N MET A 250 7.94 11.65 -5.25
CA MET A 250 7.85 10.41 -4.47
C MET A 250 8.78 10.38 -3.25
N ASN A 251 9.60 11.42 -3.02
CA ASN A 251 10.48 11.49 -1.86
C ASN A 251 9.67 11.66 -0.56
N PRO A 252 9.70 10.71 0.39
CA PRO A 252 8.89 10.78 1.61
C PRO A 252 9.16 12.01 2.50
N ASP A 253 10.40 12.50 2.53
CA ASP A 253 10.80 13.65 3.36
C ASP A 253 10.26 14.99 2.81
N LYS A 254 9.91 15.03 1.53
CA LYS A 254 9.22 16.18 0.91
C LYS A 254 7.71 15.98 0.87
N LEU A 255 7.28 14.79 0.46
CA LEU A 255 5.88 14.45 0.22
C LEU A 255 5.04 14.44 1.51
N LEU A 256 5.53 13.79 2.58
CA LEU A 256 4.73 13.64 3.80
C LEU A 256 4.49 14.97 4.54
N PRO A 257 5.48 15.88 4.69
CA PRO A 257 5.21 17.22 5.23
C PRO A 257 4.19 18.01 4.42
N LEU A 258 4.27 17.95 3.08
CA LEU A 258 3.29 18.59 2.19
C LEU A 258 1.90 17.99 2.41
N ALA A 259 1.78 16.66 2.41
CA ALA A 259 0.51 15.95 2.64
C ALA A 259 -0.12 16.33 3.99
N PHE A 260 0.64 16.30 5.08
CA PHE A 260 0.12 16.63 6.41
C PHE A 260 -0.25 18.11 6.60
N SER A 261 0.22 19.01 5.72
CA SER A 261 -0.19 20.42 5.70
C SER A 261 -1.60 20.63 5.11
N ILE A 262 -2.08 19.69 4.29
CA ILE A 262 -3.37 19.80 3.61
C ILE A 262 -4.50 19.45 4.59
N LYS A 263 -5.42 20.40 4.82
CA LYS A 263 -6.59 20.20 5.68
C LYS A 263 -7.74 19.57 4.88
N VAL A 264 -8.01 18.28 5.11
CA VAL A 264 -9.03 17.51 4.38
C VAL A 264 -10.30 17.24 5.21
N SER A 265 -10.25 17.39 6.55
CA SER A 265 -11.28 16.87 7.46
C SER A 265 -12.69 17.41 7.24
N LYS A 266 -12.93 18.73 7.30
CA LYS A 266 -14.29 19.29 7.20
C LYS A 266 -14.93 19.07 5.82
N ARG A 267 -14.15 19.31 4.76
CA ARG A 267 -14.61 19.15 3.37
C ARG A 267 -14.92 17.70 3.01
N LEU A 268 -14.18 16.73 3.54
CA LEU A 268 -14.43 15.31 3.23
C LEU A 268 -15.78 14.85 3.78
N GLU A 269 -16.15 15.26 5.00
CA GLU A 269 -17.47 14.94 5.58
C GLU A 269 -18.61 15.67 4.86
N GLU A 270 -18.37 16.89 4.37
CA GLU A 270 -19.30 17.59 3.48
C GLU A 270 -19.51 16.82 2.18
N PHE A 271 -18.43 16.43 1.49
CA PHE A 271 -18.52 15.65 0.25
C PHE A 271 -19.14 14.27 0.44
N LYS A 272 -18.89 13.60 1.58
CA LYS A 272 -19.54 12.34 1.91
C LYS A 272 -21.06 12.50 2.00
N ARG A 273 -21.53 13.50 2.75
CA ARG A 273 -22.97 13.81 2.87
C ARG A 273 -23.59 14.19 1.54
N ASP A 274 -22.90 14.98 0.74
CA ASP A 274 -23.37 15.37 -0.59
C ASP A 274 -23.46 14.18 -1.55
N TYR A 275 -22.53 13.23 -1.46
CA TYR A 275 -22.56 11.99 -2.24
C TYR A 275 -23.74 11.10 -1.83
N GLU A 276 -23.96 10.89 -0.53
CA GLU A 276 -25.10 10.10 -0.01
C GLU A 276 -26.44 10.70 -0.46
N LYS A 277 -26.63 12.02 -0.32
CA LYS A 277 -27.82 12.73 -0.81
C LYS A 277 -28.04 12.60 -2.31
N ARG A 278 -26.99 12.46 -3.12
CA ARG A 278 -27.12 12.27 -4.58
C ARG A 278 -27.45 10.82 -4.93
N LYS A 279 -26.90 9.86 -4.18
CA LYS A 279 -27.18 8.43 -4.36
C LYS A 279 -28.64 8.09 -4.06
N GLU A 280 -29.25 8.80 -3.10
CA GLU A 280 -30.65 8.63 -2.71
C GLU A 280 -31.65 9.33 -3.66
N ARG A 281 -31.18 10.15 -4.61
CA ARG A 281 -32.09 10.70 -5.63
C ARG A 281 -32.43 9.60 -6.63
N PRO A 282 -33.72 9.33 -6.89
CA PRO A 282 -34.09 8.47 -8.02
C PRO A 282 -33.48 9.07 -9.29
N LEU A 283 -32.90 8.20 -10.12
CA LEU A 283 -32.49 8.59 -11.47
C LEU A 283 -33.66 9.34 -12.13
N PRO A 284 -33.45 10.56 -12.67
CA PRO A 284 -34.50 11.23 -13.40
C PRO A 284 -34.96 10.27 -14.50
N HIS A 285 -36.28 10.07 -14.57
CA HIS A 285 -36.95 9.16 -15.47
C HIS A 285 -36.26 9.12 -16.84
N SER A 286 -35.96 7.89 -17.27
CA SER A 286 -35.65 7.53 -18.65
C SER A 286 -36.36 8.46 -19.62
N LEU A 287 -35.57 9.07 -20.53
CA LEU A 287 -36.06 9.75 -21.73
C LEU A 287 -37.29 9.00 -22.28
N PRO A 288 -38.38 9.69 -22.66
CA PRO A 288 -39.52 9.01 -23.24
C PRO A 288 -39.00 8.23 -24.45
N SER A 289 -39.21 6.92 -24.43
CA SER A 289 -39.10 6.07 -25.61
C SER A 289 -39.88 6.75 -26.73
N LEU A 290 -39.24 7.03 -27.87
CA LEU A 290 -39.98 7.29 -29.10
C LEU A 290 -40.75 6.01 -29.43
N SER A 291 -41.95 5.88 -28.86
CA SER A 291 -42.94 4.94 -29.30
C SER A 291 -43.40 5.39 -30.69
N SER A 292 -43.35 4.44 -31.62
CA SER A 292 -43.87 4.52 -32.97
C SER A 292 -45.22 5.25 -33.05
N SER A 293 -45.21 6.52 -33.42
CA SER A 293 -46.37 7.20 -33.99
C SER A 293 -46.19 7.21 -35.50
N GLY A 294 -47.02 6.40 -36.18
CA GLY A 294 -46.98 6.19 -37.61
C GLY A 294 -47.00 7.49 -38.41
N ILE A 295 -46.12 7.55 -39.40
CA ILE A 295 -46.23 8.48 -40.53
C ILE A 295 -47.25 7.85 -41.49
N PRO A 296 -48.39 8.50 -41.80
CA PRO A 296 -49.29 8.02 -42.84
C PRO A 296 -48.63 8.27 -44.21
N ILE A 297 -48.36 7.18 -44.95
CA ILE A 297 -48.05 7.26 -46.38
C ILE A 297 -49.39 7.44 -47.10
N HIS A 298 -49.68 8.66 -47.54
CA HIS A 298 -50.64 8.91 -48.60
C HIS A 298 -50.17 10.08 -49.47
N ASN A 299 -50.34 9.89 -50.78
CA ASN A 299 -50.10 10.80 -51.90
C ASN A 299 -48.66 10.98 -52.39
N LEU A 300 -48.27 10.10 -53.31
CA LEU A 300 -47.54 10.46 -54.53
C LEU A 300 -47.98 9.49 -55.65
N ALA A 301 -49.17 9.74 -56.19
CA ALA A 301 -49.63 9.24 -57.48
C ALA A 301 -50.37 10.38 -58.17
N GLY A 302 -49.81 10.86 -59.29
CA GLY A 302 -50.45 11.80 -60.19
C GLY A 302 -49.68 13.10 -60.39
N LEU A 303 -48.80 13.14 -61.40
CA LEU A 303 -48.85 14.06 -62.54
C LEU A 303 -47.56 13.90 -63.37
N GLU A 304 -47.76 13.34 -64.56
CA GLU A 304 -46.93 13.40 -65.79
C GLU A 304 -45.52 12.77 -65.81
#